data_AF-A0A1B6FY79-F1
#
_entry.id   AF-A0A1B6FY79-F1
#
_cell.length_a   1.000
_cell.length_b   1.000
_cell.length_c   1.000
_cell.angle_alpha   90.00
_cell.angle_beta   90.00
_cell.angle_gamma   90.00
#
_symmetry.space_group_name_H-M   'P 1'
#
loop_
_entity.id
_entity.type
_entity.pdbx_description
1 polymer ?
#
loop_
_entity_poly.entity_id
_entity_poly.type
_entity_poly.pdbx_seq_one_letter_code
_entity_poly.pdbx_strand_id
1 'polypeptide(L)'
;NIVNVLEEETEPEPVIEVEIPKVTTDLGRELHFIKLPNFLSIDTRPFDPESYEDEIDEEETLDEEGRARLKLKVENTIRWQETIDENGMKKRESNTRLVRWSDGSMS
;
A
#
# COMPACT_ATOMS: atom_id res chain seq x y z
N ASN A 1 -56.11 0.67 -36.09
CA ASN A 1 -55.13 1.16 -35.11
C ASN A 1 -53.94 0.23 -35.12
N ILE A 2 -52.92 0.55 -35.91
CA ILE A 2 -51.64 -0.18 -35.88
C ILE A 2 -50.75 0.67 -34.97
N VAL A 3 -50.45 0.15 -33.78
CA VAL A 3 -49.47 0.74 -32.87
C VAL A 3 -48.07 0.40 -33.39
N ASN A 4 -47.36 1.42 -33.86
CA ASN A 4 -45.92 1.34 -34.11
C ASN A 4 -45.22 1.20 -32.74
N VAL A 5 -44.52 0.09 -32.55
CA VAL A 5 -43.55 -0.06 -31.46
C VAL A 5 -42.27 0.61 -31.96
N LEU A 6 -41.85 1.70 -31.32
CA LEU A 6 -40.56 2.31 -31.56
C LEU A 6 -39.51 1.44 -30.89
N GLU A 7 -38.69 0.74 -31.67
CA GLU A 7 -37.49 0.07 -31.17
C GLU A 7 -36.50 1.15 -30.69
N GLU A 8 -36.19 1.13 -29.39
CA GLU A 8 -35.13 1.94 -28.81
C GLU A 8 -33.79 1.43 -29.34
N GLU A 9 -33.20 2.19 -30.27
CA GLU A 9 -31.87 1.93 -30.79
C GLU A 9 -30.86 2.23 -29.67
N THR A 10 -30.41 1.19 -28.96
CA THR A 10 -29.38 1.32 -27.92
C THR A 10 -28.06 1.69 -28.57
N GLU A 11 -27.64 2.95 -28.43
CA GLU A 11 -26.31 3.43 -28.82
C GLU A 11 -25.23 2.47 -28.27
N PRO A 12 -24.26 2.04 -29.10
CA PRO A 12 -23.23 1.10 -28.65
C PRO A 12 -22.35 1.76 -27.58
N GLU A 13 -22.17 1.08 -26.45
CA GLU A 13 -21.26 1.52 -25.40
C GLU A 13 -19.82 1.65 -25.95
N PRO A 14 -19.07 2.72 -25.61
CA PRO A 14 -17.70 2.88 -26.08
C PRO A 14 -16.79 1.79 -25.49
N VAL A 15 -16.37 0.84 -26.33
CA VAL A 15 -15.39 -0.18 -25.97
C VAL A 15 -13.99 0.39 -26.16
N ILE A 16 -13.19 0.40 -25.10
CA ILE A 16 -11.78 0.81 -25.13
C ILE A 16 -10.92 -0.44 -25.14
N GLU A 17 -10.11 -0.61 -26.19
CA GLU A 17 -9.09 -1.66 -26.26
C GLU A 17 -7.89 -1.24 -25.41
N VAL A 18 -7.60 -2.00 -24.34
CA VAL A 18 -6.50 -1.72 -23.42
C VAL A 18 -5.57 -2.93 -23.38
N GLU A 19 -4.30 -2.72 -23.74
CA GLU A 19 -3.23 -3.69 -23.51
C GLU A 19 -2.70 -3.55 -22.08
N ILE A 20 -2.95 -4.56 -21.24
CA ILE A 20 -2.46 -4.57 -19.85
C ILE A 20 -1.09 -5.27 -19.84
N PRO A 21 -0.01 -4.61 -19.36
CA PRO A 21 1.30 -5.23 -19.26
C PRO A 21 1.25 -6.40 -18.29
N LYS A 22 1.77 -7.56 -18.71
CA LYS A 22 1.81 -8.76 -17.88
C LYS A 22 2.96 -8.67 -16.88
N VAL A 23 2.65 -8.28 -15.65
CA VAL A 23 3.60 -8.30 -14.53
C VAL A 23 3.66 -9.71 -13.94
N THR A 24 4.71 -10.47 -14.25
CA THR A 24 4.96 -11.80 -13.66
C THR A 24 5.80 -11.66 -12.39
N THR A 25 5.17 -11.29 -11.29
CA THR A 25 5.81 -11.30 -9.97
C THR A 25 5.32 -12.53 -9.20
N ASP A 26 6.23 -13.24 -8.54
CA ASP A 26 5.87 -14.30 -7.60
C ASP A 26 5.24 -13.68 -6.36
N LEU A 27 3.91 -13.71 -6.30
CA LEU A 27 3.11 -13.19 -5.18
C LEU A 27 2.92 -14.25 -4.08
N GLY A 28 3.58 -15.40 -4.21
CA GLY A 28 3.40 -16.53 -3.31
C GLY A 28 2.06 -17.22 -3.49
N ARG A 29 1.66 -17.98 -2.48
CA ARG A 29 0.47 -18.85 -2.51
C ARG A 29 -0.83 -18.13 -2.12
N GLU A 30 -0.72 -17.04 -1.37
CA GLU A 30 -1.86 -16.34 -0.77
C GLU A 30 -1.75 -14.83 -0.97
N LEU A 31 -2.80 -14.23 -1.50
CA LEU A 31 -2.91 -12.79 -1.69
C LEU A 31 -3.70 -12.19 -0.53
N HIS A 32 -3.13 -11.15 0.10
CA HIS A 32 -3.74 -10.44 1.20
C HIS A 32 -4.01 -9.00 0.77
N PHE A 33 -5.27 -8.56 0.88
CA PHE A 33 -5.67 -7.18 0.65
C PHE A 33 -5.92 -6.52 2.01
N ILE A 34 -5.25 -5.40 2.25
CA ILE A 34 -5.35 -4.66 3.51
C ILE A 34 -5.88 -3.26 3.19
N LYS A 35 -6.91 -2.84 3.92
CA LYS A 35 -7.36 -1.45 3.93
C LYS A 35 -6.69 -0.74 5.10
N LEU A 36 -5.82 0.21 4.82
CA LEU A 36 -5.12 0.96 5.86
C LEU A 36 -6.06 2.00 6.49
N PRO A 37 -6.12 2.08 7.83
CA PRO A 37 -6.78 3.19 8.51
C PRO A 37 -5.94 4.47 8.36
N ASN A 38 -6.56 5.64 8.57
CA ASN A 38 -5.92 6.94 8.32
C ASN A 38 -4.67 7.23 9.19
N PHE A 39 -4.47 6.49 10.27
CA PHE A 39 -3.31 6.64 11.15
C PHE A 39 -2.13 5.75 10.78
N LEU A 40 -2.29 4.84 9.80
CA LEU A 40 -1.28 3.86 9.40
C LEU A 40 -0.90 4.09 7.93
N SER A 41 0.39 4.24 7.69
CA SER A 41 0.97 4.46 6.35
C SER A 41 1.81 3.27 5.90
N ILE A 42 2.09 3.16 4.61
CA ILE A 42 3.01 2.17 4.04
C ILE A 42 3.96 2.84 3.06
N ASP A 43 5.25 2.53 3.15
CA ASP A 43 6.24 2.97 2.17
C ASP A 43 6.57 1.82 1.21
N THR A 44 6.48 2.10 -0.09
CA THR A 44 6.74 1.11 -1.14
C THR A 44 8.24 0.97 -1.44
N ARG A 45 9.05 1.97 -1.09
CA ARG A 45 10.49 1.94 -1.31
C ARG A 45 11.21 1.23 -0.15
N PRO A 46 12.35 0.56 -0.41
CA PRO A 46 13.18 0.06 0.66
C PRO A 46 13.67 1.23 1.53
N PHE A 47 13.55 1.09 2.83
CA PHE A 47 14.07 2.02 3.81
C PHE A 47 15.59 2.02 3.77
N ASP A 48 16.16 3.23 3.64
CA ASP A 48 17.59 3.49 3.68
C ASP A 48 17.84 4.61 4.71
N PRO A 49 18.59 4.34 5.81
CA PRO A 49 18.90 5.35 6.81
C PRO A 49 19.66 6.57 6.26
N GLU A 50 20.46 6.40 5.20
CA GLU A 50 21.26 7.51 4.65
C GLU A 50 20.41 8.45 3.79
N SER A 51 19.42 7.92 3.08
CA SER A 51 18.50 8.70 2.27
C SER A 51 17.23 9.11 3.02
N TYR A 52 17.11 8.77 4.31
CA TYR A 52 15.95 9.14 5.12
C TYR A 52 16.06 10.63 5.46
N GLU A 53 15.58 11.47 4.55
CA GLU A 53 15.31 12.86 4.85
C GLU A 53 14.07 12.91 5.72
N ASP A 54 14.25 13.47 6.91
CA ASP A 54 13.14 13.95 7.70
C ASP A 54 12.42 15.01 6.86
N GLU A 55 11.39 14.62 6.09
CA GLU A 55 10.34 15.50 5.57
C GLU A 55 9.52 16.06 6.75
N ILE A 56 10.23 16.55 7.76
CA ILE A 56 9.71 17.20 8.92
C ILE A 56 9.70 18.66 8.52
N ASP A 57 8.50 19.18 8.26
CA ASP A 57 8.31 20.60 8.17
C ASP A 57 8.80 21.22 9.49
N GLU A 58 9.76 22.15 9.43
CA GLU A 58 10.31 22.80 10.62
C GLU A 58 9.18 23.41 11.46
N GLU A 59 8.09 23.85 10.80
CA GLU A 59 6.86 24.36 11.41
C GLU A 59 6.14 23.32 12.28
N GLU A 60 6.11 22.04 11.89
CA GLU A 60 5.48 20.96 12.66
C GLU A 60 6.27 20.54 13.92
N THR A 61 7.49 21.04 14.11
CA THR A 61 8.28 20.75 15.32
C THR A 61 8.24 21.85 16.37
N LEU A 62 7.61 22.98 16.03
CA LEU A 62 7.55 24.17 16.87
C LEU A 62 6.66 23.97 18.09
N ASP A 63 5.61 23.15 17.97
CA ASP A 63 4.69 22.86 19.06
C ASP A 63 4.72 21.38 19.51
N GLU A 64 4.15 21.13 20.68
CA GLU A 64 4.09 19.79 21.28
C GLU A 64 3.14 18.86 20.49
N GLU A 65 2.12 19.44 19.86
CA GLU A 65 1.14 18.70 19.08
C GLU A 65 1.72 18.14 17.77
N GLY A 66 2.46 18.95 17.02
CA GLY A 66 3.15 18.53 15.80
C GLY A 66 4.22 17.47 16.06
N ARG A 67 4.96 17.58 17.19
CA ARG A 67 5.88 16.51 17.64
C ARG A 67 5.16 15.19 17.92
N ALA A 68 3.97 15.25 18.53
CA ALA A 68 3.16 14.06 18.77
C ALA A 68 2.65 13.43 17.47
N ARG A 69 2.23 14.24 16.49
CA ARG A 69 1.82 13.78 15.15
C ARG A 69 2.98 13.15 14.39
N LEU A 70 4.15 13.77 14.44
CA LEU A 70 5.36 13.22 13.82
C LEU A 70 5.74 11.87 14.44
N LYS A 71 5.74 11.79 15.78
CA LYS A 71 5.99 10.51 16.47
C LYS A 71 5.00 9.43 16.03
N LEU A 72 3.72 9.78 15.92
CA LEU A 72 2.69 8.87 15.42
C LEU A 72 2.96 8.42 13.98
N LYS A 73 3.38 9.34 13.09
CA LYS A 73 3.74 9.04 11.69
C LYS A 73 4.93 8.08 11.62
N VAL A 74 5.97 8.30 12.42
CA VAL A 74 7.16 7.43 12.47
C VAL A 74 6.80 6.04 13.00
N GLU A 75 6.02 5.96 14.08
CA GLU A 75 5.64 4.70 14.72
C GLU A 75 4.65 3.88 13.86
N ASN A 76 3.72 4.54 13.17
CA ASN A 76 2.67 3.90 12.38
C ASN A 76 2.95 3.92 10.86
N THR A 77 4.20 3.76 10.45
CA THR A 77 4.52 3.53 9.04
C THR A 77 5.11 2.13 8.83
N ILE A 78 4.46 1.32 8.01
CA ILE A 78 4.96 0.02 7.57
C ILE A 78 6.10 0.25 6.58
N ARG A 79 7.27 -0.35 6.86
CA ARG A 79 8.48 -0.22 6.03
C ARG A 79 9.17 -1.57 5.87
N TRP A 80 9.99 -1.66 4.82
CA TRP A 80 10.85 -2.80 4.55
C TRP A 80 12.23 -2.31 4.12
N GLN A 81 13.28 -3.08 4.36
CA GLN A 81 14.65 -2.76 3.94
C GLN A 81 15.33 -3.99 3.32
N GLU A 82 16.36 -3.77 2.52
CA GLU A 82 17.29 -4.82 2.09
C GLU A 82 18.52 -4.79 3.00
N THR A 83 18.82 -5.92 3.66
CA THR A 83 20.03 -6.12 4.47
C THR A 83 20.88 -7.22 3.88
N ILE A 84 22.16 -7.27 4.25
CA ILE A 84 23.07 -8.35 3.87
C ILE A 84 23.27 -9.23 5.11
N ASP A 85 23.03 -10.53 4.97
CA ASP A 85 23.23 -11.48 6.05
C ASP A 85 24.72 -11.84 6.25
N GLU A 86 25.00 -12.64 7.29
CA GLU A 86 26.36 -13.10 7.62
C GLU A 86 27.02 -13.91 6.49
N ASN A 87 26.24 -14.44 5.55
CA ASN A 87 26.71 -15.21 4.41
C ASN A 87 26.89 -14.36 3.14
N GLY A 88 26.68 -13.04 3.24
CA GLY A 88 26.76 -12.12 2.10
C GLY A 88 25.55 -12.15 1.17
N MET A 89 24.44 -12.78 1.58
CA MET A 89 23.21 -12.84 0.80
C MET A 89 22.29 -11.66 1.12
N LYS A 90 21.63 -11.12 0.08
CA LYS A 90 20.60 -10.09 0.24
C LYS A 90 19.35 -10.70 0.88
N LYS A 91 18.90 -10.10 1.98
CA LYS A 91 17.70 -10.48 2.72
C LYS A 91 16.78 -9.27 2.83
N ARG A 92 15.48 -9.49 2.66
CA ARG A 92 14.46 -8.46 2.90
C ARG A 92 13.92 -8.58 4.32
N GLU A 93 13.86 -7.46 5.03
CA GLU A 93 13.32 -7.39 6.38
C GLU A 93 12.21 -6.34 6.45
N SER A 94 11.16 -6.60 7.23
CA SER A 94 10.06 -5.67 7.45
C SER A 94 9.87 -5.45 8.95
N ASN A 95 9.46 -4.24 9.32
CA ASN A 95 9.09 -3.90 10.70
C ASN A 95 7.74 -4.50 11.13
N THR A 96 6.94 -5.00 10.19
CA THR A 96 5.56 -5.41 10.43
C THR A 96 5.38 -6.92 10.23
N ARG A 97 4.46 -7.52 10.98
CA ARG A 97 4.06 -8.91 10.84
C ARG A 97 2.54 -9.02 10.90
N LEU A 98 1.99 -9.94 10.10
CA LEU A 98 0.60 -10.35 10.17
C LEU A 98 0.54 -11.74 10.82
N VAL A 99 -0.13 -11.85 11.95
CA VAL A 99 -0.24 -13.05 12.77
C VAL A 99 -1.66 -13.57 12.68
N ARG A 100 -1.81 -14.86 12.35
CA ARG A 100 -3.09 -15.57 12.43
C ARG A 100 -3.14 -16.35 13.73
N TRP A 101 -4.10 -16.04 14.58
CA TRP A 101 -4.30 -16.71 15.86
C TRP A 101 -5.13 -17.99 15.68
N SER A 102 -5.06 -18.88 16.67
CA SER A 102 -5.78 -20.16 16.68
C SER A 102 -7.31 -20.02 16.68
N ASP A 103 -7.82 -18.88 17.13
CA ASP A 103 -9.25 -18.55 17.09
C ASP A 103 -9.71 -18.03 15.71
N GLY A 104 -8.79 -17.94 14.74
CA GLY A 104 -9.03 -17.45 13.39
C GLY A 104 -8.89 -15.94 13.23
N SER A 105 -8.67 -15.19 14.33
CA SER A 105 -8.42 -13.74 14.25
C SER A 105 -7.04 -13.43 13.66
N MET A 106 -6.85 -12.19 13.21
CA MET A 106 -5.58 -11.71 12.64
C MET A 106 -5.14 -10.43 13.33
N SER A 107 -3.83 -10.28 13.57
CA SER A 107 -3.21 -9.07 14.14
C SER A 107 -1.92 -8.70 13.43
#